data_AF-A0A518LJ55-F1
#
_entry.id   AF-A0A518LJ55-F1
#
_cell.length_a   1.000
_cell.length_b   1.000
_cell.length_c   1.000
_cell.angle_alpha   90.00
_cell.angle_beta   90.00
_cell.angle_gamma   90.00
#
_symmetry.space_group_name_H-M   'P 1'
#
loop_
_entity.id
_entity.type
_entity.pdbx_description
1 polymer ?
#
loop_
_entity_poly.entity_id
_entity_poly.type
_entity_poly.pdbx_seq_one_letter_code
_entity_poly.pdbx_strand_id
1 'polypeptide(L)'
;MDAKRRVIAPQPPHALTLSTVASYHNRVRTTLPLAAVTFAVLLVAQATAFQNAPAAPRKRPASPTVQTPSSAKESADLRQQARTALRAKNYDRAEAMLKAGLRVRQQAEREAWQLFECELALANDQAARAGLTAMRLVILTPESDNVGAALFWAAKSYEALKRPTKAMELYRECAAHKTTPKNLHDAATKRFESLAQPSTSQAAGSSSSQRAEAKQP
;
A
#
# COMPACT_ATOMS: atom_id res chain seq x y z
N MET A 1 60.54 -16.81 -12.08
CA MET A 1 59.75 -16.52 -10.86
C MET A 1 58.31 -16.83 -11.22
N ASP A 2 57.93 -18.10 -11.06
CA ASP A 2 56.68 -18.66 -11.60
C ASP A 2 55.59 -18.70 -10.53
N ALA A 3 54.56 -17.89 -10.73
CA ALA A 3 53.41 -17.82 -9.85
C ALA A 3 52.46 -19.00 -10.14
N LYS A 4 52.46 -19.98 -9.22
CA LYS A 4 51.53 -21.12 -9.17
C LYS A 4 50.07 -20.66 -9.17
N ARG A 5 49.38 -20.92 -10.28
CA ARG A 5 47.92 -20.77 -10.45
C ARG A 5 47.21 -21.86 -9.64
N ARG A 6 46.56 -21.50 -8.52
CA ARG A 6 45.70 -22.43 -7.77
C ARG A 6 44.38 -22.61 -8.51
N VAL A 7 44.15 -23.84 -8.99
CA VAL A 7 42.88 -24.29 -9.55
C VAL A 7 41.93 -24.54 -8.38
N ILE A 8 40.84 -23.77 -8.30
CA ILE A 8 39.78 -23.93 -7.31
C ILE A 8 38.78 -24.94 -7.88
N ALA A 9 38.61 -26.07 -7.21
CA ALA A 9 37.66 -27.10 -7.59
C ALA A 9 36.20 -26.65 -7.37
N PRO A 10 35.26 -27.06 -8.23
CA PRO A 10 33.84 -26.75 -8.07
C PRO A 10 33.23 -27.50 -6.88
N GLN A 11 32.52 -26.79 -6.02
CA GLN A 11 31.76 -27.41 -4.92
C GLN A 11 30.50 -28.12 -5.44
N PRO A 12 30.13 -29.28 -4.86
CA PRO A 12 28.90 -29.98 -5.22
C PRO A 12 27.64 -29.28 -4.67
N PRO A 13 26.48 -29.42 -5.32
CA PRO A 13 25.23 -28.83 -4.87
C PRO A 13 24.74 -29.51 -3.58
N HIS A 14 24.50 -28.71 -2.55
CA HIS A 14 23.85 -29.16 -1.33
C HIS A 14 22.41 -29.58 -1.63
N ALA A 15 22.14 -30.88 -1.46
CA ALA A 15 20.79 -31.43 -1.45
C ALA A 15 20.02 -30.85 -0.26
N LEU A 16 18.99 -30.06 -0.53
CA LEU A 16 18.05 -29.59 0.47
C LEU A 16 17.13 -30.76 0.87
N THR A 17 17.38 -31.30 2.05
CA THR A 17 16.53 -32.28 2.71
C THR A 17 15.24 -31.61 3.17
N LEU A 18 14.12 -32.01 2.55
CA LEU A 18 12.77 -31.70 3.01
C LEU A 18 12.48 -32.54 4.27
N SER A 19 12.80 -32.01 5.45
CA SER A 19 12.36 -32.59 6.72
C SER A 19 11.57 -31.56 7.54
N THR A 20 10.24 -31.78 7.53
CA THR A 20 9.40 -31.88 8.73
C THR A 20 9.05 -30.61 9.54
N VAL A 21 7.76 -30.57 9.91
CA VAL A 21 7.14 -29.90 11.07
C VAL A 21 6.68 -28.45 10.89
N ALA A 22 5.37 -28.23 10.78
CA ALA A 22 4.57 -27.78 11.92
C ALA A 22 3.09 -27.64 11.55
N SER A 23 2.30 -28.55 12.11
CA SER A 23 0.85 -28.51 12.20
C SER A 23 0.41 -27.24 12.94
N TYR A 24 -0.26 -26.31 12.26
CA TYR A 24 -0.93 -25.16 12.88
C TYR A 24 -2.46 -25.31 12.71
N HIS A 25 -3.01 -26.34 13.35
CA HIS A 25 -4.43 -26.39 13.67
C HIS A 25 -4.67 -25.49 14.89
N ASN A 26 -4.89 -24.20 14.67
CA ASN A 26 -5.39 -23.33 15.74
C ASN A 26 -6.92 -23.43 15.77
N ARG A 27 -7.42 -24.25 16.70
CA ARG A 27 -8.81 -24.32 17.13
C ARG A 27 -9.22 -22.97 17.72
N VAL A 28 -9.98 -22.17 16.97
CA VAL A 28 -10.85 -21.15 17.57
C VAL A 28 -12.28 -21.71 17.55
N ARG A 29 -12.58 -22.56 18.54
CA ARG A 29 -13.97 -22.82 18.94
C ARG A 29 -14.36 -21.69 19.89
N THR A 30 -14.85 -20.59 19.33
CA THR A 30 -15.62 -19.61 20.10
C THR A 30 -17.03 -20.15 20.29
N THR A 31 -17.28 -20.67 21.49
CA THR A 31 -18.63 -20.92 21.99
C THR A 31 -19.33 -19.58 22.17
N LEU A 32 -20.15 -19.20 21.20
CA LEU A 32 -21.08 -18.08 21.35
C LEU A 32 -22.15 -18.46 22.39
N PRO A 33 -22.39 -17.64 23.42
CA PRO A 33 -23.47 -17.88 24.37
C PRO A 33 -24.83 -17.73 23.66
N LEU A 34 -25.69 -18.72 23.85
CA LEU A 34 -27.05 -18.85 23.27
C LEU A 34 -28.03 -17.72 23.63
N ALA A 35 -27.63 -16.71 24.38
CA ALA A 35 -28.50 -15.62 24.83
C ALA A 35 -28.68 -14.48 23.79
N ALA A 36 -27.99 -14.51 22.65
CA ALA A 36 -28.05 -13.46 21.63
C ALA A 36 -28.88 -13.82 20.39
N VAL A 37 -29.71 -14.87 20.44
CA VAL A 37 -30.52 -15.32 19.28
C VAL A 37 -31.92 -14.70 19.26
N THR A 38 -32.41 -14.14 20.37
CA THR A 38 -33.78 -13.57 20.44
C THR A 38 -33.89 -12.10 20.04
N PHE A 39 -32.79 -11.37 19.85
CA PHE A 39 -32.84 -9.98 19.38
C PHE A 39 -32.81 -9.83 17.84
N ALA A 40 -32.54 -10.92 17.12
CA ALA A 40 -32.39 -10.90 15.65
C ALA A 40 -33.70 -10.97 14.86
N VAL A 41 -34.84 -11.27 15.49
CA VAL A 41 -36.13 -11.43 14.78
C VAL A 41 -36.95 -10.13 14.73
N LEU A 42 -36.75 -9.19 15.67
CA LEU A 42 -37.57 -7.97 15.72
C LEU A 42 -37.04 -6.79 14.86
N LEU A 43 -35.82 -6.88 14.32
CA LEU A 43 -35.21 -5.81 13.51
C LEU A 43 -35.33 -6.02 11.99
N VAL A 44 -35.94 -7.14 11.55
CA VAL A 44 -36.19 -7.42 10.12
C VAL A 44 -37.49 -6.75 9.62
N ALA A 45 -38.39 -6.33 10.52
CA ALA A 45 -39.70 -5.79 10.12
C ALA A 45 -39.72 -4.28 9.78
N GLN A 46 -38.69 -3.50 10.13
CA GLN A 46 -38.66 -2.05 9.80
C GLN A 46 -37.91 -1.71 8.50
N ALA A 47 -37.31 -2.70 7.82
CA ALA A 47 -36.48 -2.46 6.63
C ALA A 47 -37.22 -2.52 5.28
N THR A 48 -38.53 -2.84 5.24
CA THR A 48 -39.29 -2.98 3.98
C THR A 48 -40.08 -1.73 3.56
N ALA A 49 -40.16 -0.69 4.40
CA ALA A 49 -40.96 0.50 4.10
C ALA A 49 -40.26 1.56 3.21
N PHE A 50 -38.99 1.37 2.82
CA PHE A 50 -38.24 2.33 2.00
C PHE A 50 -38.07 1.94 0.53
N GLN A 51 -38.67 0.83 0.08
CA GLN A 51 -38.40 0.27 -1.25
C GLN A 51 -39.27 0.79 -2.41
N ASN A 52 -40.24 1.68 -2.18
CA ASN A 52 -41.18 2.11 -3.23
C ASN A 52 -41.40 3.63 -3.31
N ALA A 53 -40.36 4.44 -3.12
CA ALA A 53 -40.41 5.83 -3.56
C ALA A 53 -39.99 5.90 -5.04
N PRO A 54 -40.87 6.34 -5.97
CA PRO A 54 -40.47 6.59 -7.36
C PRO A 54 -39.39 7.68 -7.38
N ALA A 55 -38.15 7.28 -7.66
CA ALA A 55 -37.03 8.18 -7.75
C ALA A 55 -37.27 9.16 -8.90
N ALA A 56 -37.60 10.40 -8.57
CA ALA A 56 -37.63 11.49 -9.54
C ALA A 56 -36.29 11.53 -10.31
N PRO A 57 -36.30 11.73 -11.64
CA PRO A 57 -35.10 11.73 -12.46
C PRO A 57 -34.19 12.88 -12.03
N ARG A 58 -33.26 12.59 -11.12
CA ARG A 58 -32.16 13.50 -10.79
C ARG A 58 -31.35 13.66 -12.05
N LYS A 59 -31.43 14.84 -12.69
CA LYS A 59 -30.51 15.28 -13.75
C LYS A 59 -29.08 15.12 -13.20
N ARG A 60 -28.44 13.98 -13.48
CA ARG A 60 -27.03 13.78 -13.17
C ARG A 60 -26.28 14.86 -13.96
N PRO A 61 -25.51 15.75 -13.32
CA PRO A 61 -24.66 16.65 -14.06
C PRO A 61 -23.77 15.82 -14.97
N ALA A 62 -23.66 16.21 -16.24
CA ALA A 62 -22.86 15.50 -17.22
C ALA A 62 -21.44 15.35 -16.69
N SER A 63 -20.98 14.10 -16.53
CA SER A 63 -19.60 13.85 -16.14
C SER A 63 -18.68 14.57 -17.13
N PRO A 64 -17.67 15.32 -16.66
CA PRO A 64 -16.76 16.01 -17.56
C PRO A 64 -16.09 14.97 -18.49
N THR A 65 -16.33 15.11 -19.79
CA THR A 65 -15.75 14.23 -20.81
C THR A 65 -14.27 14.56 -20.95
N VAL A 66 -13.41 13.82 -20.25
CA VAL A 66 -11.96 13.90 -20.43
C VAL A 66 -11.56 13.07 -21.65
N GLN A 67 -10.94 13.70 -22.65
CA GLN A 67 -10.46 13.01 -23.84
C GLN A 67 -9.27 12.10 -23.50
N THR A 68 -9.20 10.92 -24.15
CA THR A 68 -8.07 10.01 -24.03
C THR A 68 -6.85 10.64 -24.70
N PRO A 69 -5.69 10.76 -24.03
CA PRO A 69 -4.51 11.35 -24.64
C PRO A 69 -3.99 10.44 -25.76
N SER A 70 -3.59 11.05 -26.87
CA SER A 70 -3.14 10.36 -28.08
C SER A 70 -1.61 10.23 -28.17
N SER A 71 -0.90 11.11 -27.46
CA SER A 71 0.56 11.15 -27.42
C SER A 71 1.12 11.06 -25.99
N ALA A 72 2.40 10.69 -25.86
CA ALA A 72 3.09 10.65 -24.57
C ALA A 72 3.15 12.03 -23.90
N LYS A 73 3.32 13.09 -24.69
CA LYS A 73 3.31 14.48 -24.21
C LYS A 73 1.94 14.86 -23.63
N GLU A 74 0.85 14.61 -24.37
CA GLU A 74 -0.51 14.84 -23.87
C GLU A 74 -0.82 14.03 -22.61
N SER A 75 -0.34 12.78 -22.56
CA SER A 75 -0.50 11.92 -21.39
C SER A 75 0.24 12.48 -20.17
N ALA A 76 1.46 12.99 -20.36
CA ALA A 76 2.23 13.67 -19.31
C ALA A 76 1.54 14.95 -18.81
N ASP A 77 1.05 15.78 -19.73
CA ASP A 77 0.32 17.01 -19.41
C ASP A 77 -0.98 16.69 -18.65
N LEU A 78 -1.72 15.66 -19.07
CA LEU A 78 -2.94 15.22 -18.40
C LEU A 78 -2.65 14.67 -16.99
N ARG A 79 -1.55 13.92 -16.79
CA ARG A 79 -1.10 13.52 -15.44
C ARG A 79 -0.77 14.70 -14.56
N GLN A 80 -0.12 15.73 -15.11
CA GLN A 80 0.21 16.94 -14.35
C GLN A 80 -1.04 17.72 -13.94
N GLN A 81 -2.04 17.80 -14.83
CA GLN A 81 -3.36 18.34 -14.50
C GLN A 81 -4.06 17.51 -13.41
N ALA A 82 -3.98 16.18 -13.50
CA ALA A 82 -4.57 15.27 -12.51
C ALA A 82 -3.94 15.44 -11.12
N ARG A 83 -2.62 15.59 -11.05
CA ARG A 83 -1.90 15.92 -9.80
C ARG A 83 -2.30 17.29 -9.25
N THR A 84 -2.52 18.27 -10.12
CA THR A 84 -3.00 19.59 -9.71
C THR A 84 -4.40 19.51 -9.12
N ALA A 85 -5.31 18.75 -9.75
CA ALA A 85 -6.65 18.48 -9.21
C ALA A 85 -6.59 17.74 -7.87
N LEU A 86 -5.68 16.77 -7.73
CA LEU A 86 -5.46 16.03 -6.48
C LEU A 86 -5.01 16.95 -5.34
N ARG A 87 -4.06 17.85 -5.60
CA ARG A 87 -3.60 18.85 -4.62
C ARG A 87 -4.72 19.82 -4.21
N ALA A 88 -5.61 20.12 -5.14
CA ALA A 88 -6.82 20.92 -4.89
C ALA A 88 -7.94 20.12 -4.19
N LYS A 89 -7.70 18.86 -3.78
CA LYS A 89 -8.69 17.93 -3.19
C LYS A 89 -9.91 17.68 -4.09
N ASN A 90 -9.77 17.89 -5.40
CA ASN A 90 -10.81 17.59 -6.39
C ASN A 90 -10.64 16.15 -6.89
N TYR A 91 -11.02 15.20 -6.03
CA TYR A 91 -10.82 13.77 -6.26
C TYR A 91 -11.60 13.25 -7.47
N ASP A 92 -12.83 13.72 -7.69
CA ASP A 92 -13.66 13.32 -8.84
C ASP A 92 -12.99 13.65 -10.17
N ARG A 93 -12.41 14.86 -10.27
CA ARG A 93 -11.69 15.29 -11.48
C ARG A 93 -10.40 14.50 -11.68
N ALA A 94 -9.66 14.26 -10.61
CA ALA A 94 -8.45 13.43 -10.67
C ALA A 94 -8.77 12.00 -11.11
N GLU A 95 -9.87 11.41 -10.62
CA GLU A 95 -10.31 10.08 -11.00
C GLU A 95 -10.80 10.02 -12.46
N ALA A 96 -11.51 11.05 -12.94
CA ALA A 96 -11.92 11.14 -14.34
C ALA A 96 -10.70 11.18 -15.28
N MET A 97 -9.66 11.94 -14.93
CA MET A 97 -8.41 11.99 -15.67
C MET A 97 -7.65 10.66 -15.63
N LEU A 98 -7.59 10.00 -14.47
CA LEU A 98 -7.02 8.66 -14.35
C LEU A 98 -7.72 7.65 -15.27
N LYS A 99 -9.06 7.66 -15.31
CA LYS A 99 -9.85 6.77 -16.18
C LYS A 99 -9.55 6.99 -17.67
N ALA A 100 -9.35 8.24 -18.08
CA ALA A 100 -8.93 8.56 -19.44
C ALA A 100 -7.48 8.08 -19.71
N GLY A 101 -6.58 8.31 -18.76
CA GLY A 101 -5.17 7.93 -18.84
C GLY A 101 -4.92 6.42 -18.92
N LEU A 102 -5.66 5.62 -18.17
CA LEU A 102 -5.52 4.16 -18.19
C LEU A 102 -5.94 3.51 -19.52
N ARG A 103 -6.60 4.25 -20.42
CA ARG A 103 -6.96 3.79 -21.77
C ARG A 103 -5.82 3.95 -22.79
N VAL A 104 -4.71 4.58 -22.42
CA VAL A 104 -3.53 4.73 -23.29
C VAL A 104 -2.98 3.36 -23.65
N ARG A 105 -2.62 3.15 -24.92
CA ARG A 105 -2.12 1.85 -25.41
C ARG A 105 -0.66 1.58 -25.04
N GLN A 106 0.14 2.64 -24.94
CA GLN A 106 1.57 2.53 -24.67
C GLN A 106 1.82 2.05 -23.24
N GLN A 107 2.61 0.99 -23.10
CA GLN A 107 2.82 0.31 -21.82
C GLN A 107 3.47 1.23 -20.76
N ALA A 108 4.56 1.92 -21.11
CA ALA A 108 5.25 2.85 -20.22
C ALA A 108 4.32 3.96 -19.69
N GLU A 109 3.43 4.46 -20.54
CA GLU A 109 2.44 5.47 -20.15
C GLU A 109 1.40 4.91 -19.18
N ARG A 110 0.93 3.68 -19.40
CA ARG A 110 0.01 3.01 -18.46
C ARG A 110 0.63 2.80 -17.09
N GLU A 111 1.90 2.40 -17.03
CA GLU A 111 2.64 2.23 -15.78
C GLU A 111 2.73 3.56 -15.02
N ALA A 112 3.05 4.66 -15.70
CA ALA A 112 3.06 5.98 -15.09
C ALA A 112 1.66 6.41 -14.59
N TRP A 113 0.58 6.01 -15.27
CA TRP A 113 -0.79 6.21 -14.77
C TRP A 113 -1.13 5.32 -13.57
N GLN A 114 -0.61 4.10 -13.49
CA GLN A 114 -0.75 3.23 -12.31
C GLN A 114 -0.02 3.79 -11.09
N LEU A 115 1.14 4.42 -11.27
CA LEU A 115 1.79 5.16 -10.17
C LEU A 115 0.92 6.33 -9.67
N PHE A 116 0.26 7.05 -10.59
CA PHE A 116 -0.71 8.09 -10.20
C PHE A 116 -1.94 7.51 -9.51
N GLU A 117 -2.42 6.34 -9.92
CA GLU A 117 -3.50 5.62 -9.21
C GLU A 117 -3.12 5.33 -7.75
N CYS A 118 -1.86 4.95 -7.49
CA CYS A 118 -1.38 4.74 -6.12
C CYS A 118 -1.42 6.04 -5.28
N GLU A 119 -1.01 7.16 -5.88
CA GLU A 119 -1.05 8.49 -5.26
C GLU A 119 -2.50 8.89 -4.91
N LEU A 120 -3.42 8.75 -5.87
CA LEU A 120 -4.85 9.04 -5.68
C LEU A 120 -5.49 8.12 -4.63
N ALA A 121 -5.17 6.83 -4.65
CA ALA A 121 -5.71 5.86 -3.69
C ALA A 121 -5.26 6.18 -2.26
N LEU A 122 -3.99 6.52 -2.04
CA LEU A 122 -3.51 6.95 -0.72
C LEU A 122 -4.16 8.26 -0.25
N ALA A 123 -4.38 9.21 -1.16
CA ALA A 123 -5.05 10.46 -0.84
C ALA A 123 -6.54 10.30 -0.47
N ASN A 124 -7.15 9.16 -0.84
CA ASN A 124 -8.52 8.76 -0.51
C ASN A 124 -8.56 7.71 0.61
N ASP A 125 -7.50 7.56 1.40
CA ASP A 125 -7.37 6.56 2.48
C ASP A 125 -7.53 5.09 2.04
N GLN A 126 -7.42 4.81 0.73
CA GLN A 126 -7.49 3.47 0.15
C GLN A 126 -6.10 2.82 0.09
N ALA A 127 -5.42 2.74 1.24
CA ALA A 127 -4.04 2.24 1.31
C ALA A 127 -3.90 0.83 0.71
N ALA A 128 -4.81 -0.10 1.03
CA ALA A 128 -4.77 -1.46 0.48
C ALA A 128 -4.80 -1.50 -1.05
N ARG A 129 -5.61 -0.63 -1.68
CA ARG A 129 -5.67 -0.51 -3.14
C ARG A 129 -4.35 0.01 -3.71
N ALA A 130 -3.79 1.06 -3.09
CA ALA A 130 -2.50 1.61 -3.52
C ALA A 130 -1.39 0.55 -3.45
N GLY A 131 -1.31 -0.21 -2.36
CA GLY A 131 -0.33 -1.29 -2.20
C GLY A 131 -0.48 -2.40 -3.23
N LEU A 132 -1.71 -2.83 -3.52
CA LEU A 132 -1.98 -3.86 -4.54
C LEU A 132 -1.59 -3.38 -5.95
N THR A 133 -1.96 -2.15 -6.32
CA THR A 133 -1.61 -1.58 -7.62
C THR A 133 -0.10 -1.44 -7.78
N ALA A 134 0.60 -0.94 -6.75
CA ALA A 134 2.04 -0.81 -6.74
C ALA A 134 2.76 -2.17 -6.86
N MET A 135 2.37 -3.16 -6.04
CA MET A 135 2.97 -4.50 -6.09
C MET A 135 2.68 -5.21 -7.42
N ARG A 136 1.51 -4.98 -8.02
CA ARG A 136 1.19 -5.50 -9.35
C ARG A 136 2.16 -4.98 -10.41
N LEU A 137 2.57 -3.71 -10.35
CA LEU A 137 3.58 -3.16 -11.25
C LEU A 137 4.94 -3.83 -11.03
N VAL A 138 5.37 -3.99 -9.78
CA VAL A 138 6.63 -4.67 -9.45
C VAL A 138 6.65 -6.11 -9.99
N ILE A 139 5.55 -6.84 -9.85
CA ILE A 139 5.46 -8.26 -10.24
C ILE A 139 5.32 -8.42 -11.76
N LEU A 140 4.43 -7.65 -12.40
CA LEU A 140 4.11 -7.85 -13.81
C LEU A 140 5.10 -7.18 -14.76
N THR A 141 5.84 -6.17 -14.30
CA THR A 141 6.77 -5.40 -15.13
C THR A 141 8.09 -5.17 -14.38
N PRO A 142 8.85 -6.24 -14.05
CA PRO A 142 10.07 -6.13 -13.25
C PRO A 142 11.23 -5.40 -13.95
N GLU A 143 11.16 -5.28 -15.27
CA GLU A 143 12.16 -4.56 -16.09
C GLU A 143 11.81 -3.07 -16.29
N SER A 144 10.66 -2.62 -15.78
CA SER A 144 10.22 -1.24 -15.95
C SER A 144 11.09 -0.24 -15.17
N ASP A 145 11.32 0.92 -15.78
CA ASP A 145 11.93 2.08 -15.10
C ASP A 145 11.11 2.56 -13.90
N ASN A 146 9.83 2.18 -13.82
CA ASN A 146 8.92 2.56 -12.75
C ASN A 146 8.97 1.64 -11.52
N VAL A 147 9.73 0.54 -11.54
CA VAL A 147 9.77 -0.42 -10.42
C VAL A 147 10.24 0.23 -9.11
N GLY A 148 11.29 1.04 -9.15
CA GLY A 148 11.76 1.77 -7.97
C GLY A 148 10.69 2.68 -7.37
N ALA A 149 9.94 3.38 -8.23
CA ALA A 149 8.82 4.22 -7.80
C ALA A 149 7.64 3.40 -7.26
N ALA A 150 7.33 2.24 -7.85
CA ALA A 150 6.29 1.35 -7.36
C ALA A 150 6.63 0.78 -5.97
N LEU A 151 7.88 0.35 -5.74
CA LEU A 151 8.34 -0.09 -4.41
C LEU A 151 8.14 1.01 -3.36
N PHE A 152 8.44 2.26 -3.69
CA PHE A 152 8.20 3.40 -2.81
C PHE A 152 6.71 3.57 -2.44
N TRP A 153 5.82 3.49 -3.43
CA TRP A 153 4.37 3.59 -3.19
C TRP A 153 3.82 2.40 -2.40
N ALA A 154 4.33 1.20 -2.65
CA ALA A 154 4.01 0.01 -1.85
C ALA A 154 4.42 0.23 -0.39
N ALA A 155 5.64 0.70 -0.13
CA ALA A 155 6.13 1.01 1.21
C ALA A 155 5.22 2.01 1.95
N LYS A 156 4.86 3.13 1.30
CA LYS A 156 3.92 4.12 1.86
C LYS A 156 2.56 3.51 2.20
N SER A 157 2.05 2.62 1.36
CA SER A 157 0.81 1.89 1.62
C SER A 157 0.91 1.00 2.86
N TYR A 158 1.98 0.21 2.99
CA TYR A 158 2.17 -0.64 4.16
C TYR A 158 2.34 0.17 5.46
N GLU A 159 2.94 1.35 5.39
CA GLU A 159 3.01 2.28 6.51
C GLU A 159 1.61 2.76 6.93
N ALA A 160 0.78 3.18 5.97
CA ALA A 160 -0.60 3.59 6.21
C ALA A 160 -1.45 2.44 6.81
N LEU A 161 -1.17 1.20 6.39
CA LEU A 161 -1.79 -0.03 6.93
C LEU A 161 -1.21 -0.48 8.30
N LYS A 162 -0.37 0.33 8.95
CA LYS A 162 0.25 0.02 10.25
C LYS A 162 1.10 -1.26 10.25
N ARG A 163 1.79 -1.52 9.13
CA ARG A 163 2.73 -2.65 8.97
C ARG A 163 4.16 -2.13 8.77
N PRO A 164 4.78 -1.54 9.81
CA PRO A 164 6.06 -0.83 9.69
C PRO A 164 7.21 -1.73 9.25
N THR A 165 7.27 -2.98 9.71
CA THR A 165 8.32 -3.94 9.33
C THR A 165 8.36 -4.14 7.81
N LYS A 166 7.19 -4.36 7.19
CA LYS A 166 7.11 -4.54 5.73
C LYS A 166 7.38 -3.24 4.98
N ALA A 167 6.93 -2.10 5.51
CA ALA A 167 7.24 -0.80 4.94
C ALA A 167 8.76 -0.55 4.92
N MET A 168 9.48 -0.87 5.99
CA MET A 168 10.94 -0.75 6.08
C MET A 168 11.66 -1.61 5.05
N GLU A 169 11.26 -2.88 4.90
CA GLU A 169 11.82 -3.77 3.86
C GLU A 169 11.67 -3.15 2.47
N LEU A 170 10.48 -2.67 2.13
CA LEU A 170 10.19 -2.07 0.82
C LEU A 170 10.93 -0.74 0.61
N TYR A 171 11.10 0.09 1.65
CA TYR A 171 11.92 1.31 1.54
C TYR A 171 13.40 0.97 1.29
N ARG A 172 13.94 -0.04 1.96
CA ARG A 172 15.30 -0.52 1.73
C ARG A 172 15.47 -1.07 0.31
N GLU A 173 14.53 -1.88 -0.16
CA GLU A 173 14.53 -2.40 -1.54
C GLU A 173 14.40 -1.27 -2.57
N CYS A 174 13.54 -0.27 -2.32
CA CYS A 174 13.40 0.91 -3.16
C CYS A 174 14.74 1.68 -3.27
N ALA A 175 15.41 1.96 -2.15
CA ALA A 175 16.70 2.64 -2.16
C ALA A 175 17.80 1.82 -2.87
N ALA A 176 17.76 0.49 -2.79
CA ALA A 176 18.74 -0.35 -3.47
C ALA A 176 18.46 -0.56 -4.98
N HIS A 177 17.27 -0.24 -5.47
CA HIS A 177 16.86 -0.57 -6.83
C HIS A 177 17.46 0.38 -7.89
N LYS A 178 18.01 -0.19 -8.97
CA LYS A 178 18.75 0.53 -10.02
C LYS A 178 17.95 1.63 -10.75
N THR A 179 16.63 1.45 -10.86
CA THR A 179 15.74 2.40 -11.58
C THR A 179 15.16 3.48 -10.67
N THR A 180 15.49 3.47 -9.37
CA THR A 180 14.94 4.44 -8.42
C THR A 180 15.49 5.83 -8.70
N PRO A 181 14.63 6.83 -9.00
CA PRO A 181 15.11 8.18 -9.22
C PRO A 181 15.64 8.77 -7.91
N LYS A 182 16.68 9.61 -7.99
CA LYS A 182 17.43 10.12 -6.84
C LYS A 182 16.53 10.72 -5.74
N ASN A 183 15.52 11.48 -6.13
CA ASN A 183 14.56 12.08 -5.18
C ASN A 183 13.78 11.02 -4.37
N LEU A 184 13.40 9.89 -4.98
CA LEU A 184 12.72 8.79 -4.28
C LEU A 184 13.69 7.95 -3.46
N HIS A 185 14.93 7.77 -3.93
CA HIS A 185 16.00 7.15 -3.15
C HIS A 185 16.20 7.88 -1.83
N ASP A 186 16.43 9.20 -1.88
CA ASP A 186 16.68 10.02 -0.70
C ASP A 186 15.47 10.03 0.25
N ALA A 187 14.25 10.08 -0.29
CA ALA A 187 13.03 9.99 0.48
C ALA A 187 12.84 8.62 1.16
N ALA A 188 13.16 7.52 0.46
CA ALA A 188 13.07 6.16 0.98
C ALA A 188 14.08 5.93 2.11
N THR A 189 15.34 6.33 1.91
CA THR A 189 16.39 6.24 2.93
C THR A 189 16.03 7.02 4.19
N LYS A 190 15.60 8.28 4.03
CA LYS A 190 15.14 9.10 5.16
C LYS A 190 13.97 8.46 5.90
N ARG A 191 13.00 7.86 5.18
CA ARG A 191 11.85 7.22 5.82
C ARG A 191 12.24 5.93 6.52
N PHE A 192 13.10 5.12 5.92
CA PHE A 192 13.66 3.91 6.53
C PHE A 192 14.34 4.24 7.87
N GLU A 193 15.23 5.23 7.90
CA GLU A 193 15.89 5.69 9.12
C GLU A 193 14.90 6.13 10.20
N SER A 194 13.85 6.87 9.80
CA SER A 194 12.81 7.33 10.74
C SER A 194 11.98 6.19 11.36
N LEU A 195 11.79 5.10 10.62
CA LEU A 195 11.06 3.91 11.10
C LEU A 195 11.97 2.94 11.88
N ALA A 196 13.28 2.96 11.61
CA ALA A 196 14.26 2.12 12.28
C ALA A 196 14.62 2.59 13.69
N GLN A 197 14.39 3.87 14.00
CA GLN A 197 14.59 4.38 15.35
C GLN A 197 13.61 3.66 16.29
N PRO A 198 14.09 2.90 17.29
CA PRO A 198 13.21 2.33 18.29
C PRO A 198 12.42 3.48 18.91
N SER A 199 11.12 3.28 19.15
CA SER A 199 10.26 4.24 19.84
C SER A 199 10.67 4.37 21.32
N THR A 200 11.87 4.87 21.56
CA THR A 200 12.52 5.08 22.86
C THR A 200 11.76 6.09 23.72
N SER A 201 10.73 6.75 23.19
CA SER A 201 9.96 7.77 23.89
C SER A 201 8.76 7.26 24.69
N GLN A 202 8.45 5.94 24.71
CA GLN A 202 7.32 5.41 25.51
C GLN A 202 7.70 4.63 26.77
N ALA A 203 8.99 4.34 27.02
CA ALA A 203 9.41 3.53 28.17
C ALA A 203 9.84 4.35 29.41
N ALA A 204 9.94 5.68 29.33
CA ALA A 204 10.46 6.50 30.43
C ALA A 204 9.39 7.02 31.43
N GLY A 205 8.10 6.67 31.25
CA GLY A 205 6.99 7.27 32.01
C GLY A 205 6.32 6.38 33.07
N SER A 206 6.61 5.08 33.14
CA SER A 206 5.77 4.14 33.91
C SER A 206 6.30 3.74 35.30
N SER A 207 7.36 4.38 35.81
CA SER A 207 8.04 3.95 37.05
C SER A 207 7.95 4.94 38.22
N SER A 208 6.96 5.83 38.25
CA SER A 208 6.71 6.71 39.42
C SER A 208 5.32 6.53 40.06
N SER A 209 4.81 5.30 40.12
CA SER A 209 3.73 5.00 41.07
C SER A 209 4.34 4.72 42.44
N GLN A 210 4.46 5.83 43.16
CA GLN A 210 4.68 6.01 44.58
C GLN A 210 4.26 4.81 45.44
N ARG A 211 5.27 4.11 45.96
CA ARG A 211 5.20 3.31 47.17
C ARG A 211 4.99 4.28 48.34
N ALA A 212 3.76 4.72 48.56
CA ALA A 212 3.39 5.44 49.78
C ALA A 212 3.37 4.42 50.92
N GLU A 213 4.50 4.39 51.62
CA GLU A 213 4.77 3.65 52.84
C GLU A 213 3.83 4.15 53.95
N ALA A 214 2.70 3.46 54.15
CA ALA A 214 1.80 3.71 55.28
C ALA A 214 2.49 3.23 56.56
N LYS A 215 3.04 4.20 57.29
CA LYS A 215 3.64 4.04 58.61
C LYS A 215 2.53 3.84 59.65
N GLN A 216 2.73 2.82 60.49
CA GLN A 216 1.93 2.38 61.64
C GLN A 216 1.56 3.53 62.62
N PRO A 217 0.54 3.33 63.46
CA PRO A 217 0.78 2.70 64.77
C PRO A 217 0.11 1.33 64.96
#